data_AF-A0AA84ZIM0-F1
#
_entry.id   AF-A0AA84ZIM0-F1
#
_cell.length_a   1.000
_cell.length_b   1.000
_cell.length_c   1.000
_cell.angle_alpha   90.00
_cell.angle_beta   90.00
_cell.angle_gamma   90.00
#
_symmetry.space_group_name_H-M   'P 1'
#
loop_
_entity.id
_entity.type
_entity.pdbx_description
1 polymer ?
#
loop_
_entity_poly.entity_id
_entity_poly.type
_entity_poly.pdbx_seq_one_letter_code
_entity_poly.pdbx_strand_id
1 'polypeptide(L)'
;MFLFQSFLYHLNYLKCIYLHQYLIGDERSPKLKSEFQDIINVCEECLDSTHTTEDVIQYLMLSSYLSAFYYEYEASKTFASRCAQYLNIDVKFCGVLGKCTRFQEKEVANLTVKVNRVVESKDNKTSGNFPLPQIIPLSDDVLLNSVIFSTIEEQSILSNTEQSFILLLCELHRRHYPRDDLTEQQCLAYINTVIRAVYPDSENEIKSSSSWSIATEALFRRSLLEHNSVRKTERALSQLEELSCQFKRTSPSFSERSPSSFFLSRMPSIWTLQVEQGRLLMKIGCYKSALDIFLLWDKWSEIIECYIHLNKREKAEEVIRSRLNSGDESAELYCSLGDVTNDRQHYLKAWEVSGCKSARAMRSLAVTYMYTDKDYQKAIECFQKSLEINTMQVNVWFTFGCCCLQAKDFVKAENAFRSCVRLDPDNFEAWNNCATAVLIQGKKNIALKLMKEACKYSYENWRIWENILLISADVKAFHETMHAYHRLLDLQGKYANPQVLSVMVKGVVLNEMDSTGNPVSNLRARLLELFGRVTASFSHSENTGNYP
;
A
#
# COMPACT_ATOMS: atom_id res chain seq x y z
N MET A 1 21.90 41.09 20.16
CA MET A 1 22.80 40.06 20.71
C MET A 1 22.08 39.11 21.67
N PHE A 2 21.35 39.60 22.68
CA PHE A 2 20.51 38.76 23.56
C PHE A 2 19.42 37.97 22.81
N LEU A 3 18.67 38.61 21.90
CA LEU A 3 17.64 37.93 21.09
C LEU A 3 18.23 36.87 20.13
N PHE A 4 19.40 37.15 19.54
CA PHE A 4 20.12 36.20 18.68
C PHE A 4 20.55 34.93 19.45
N GLN A 5 21.16 35.11 20.63
CA GLN A 5 21.54 33.98 21.48
C GLN A 5 20.31 33.22 22.00
N SER A 6 19.20 33.90 22.22
CA SER A 6 17.92 33.28 22.59
C SER A 6 17.39 32.38 21.48
N PHE A 7 17.30 32.84 20.23
CA PHE A 7 16.77 32.01 19.13
C PHE A 7 17.61 30.75 18.91
N LEU A 8 18.94 30.87 18.87
CA LEU A 8 19.81 29.71 18.66
C LEU A 8 19.70 28.69 19.80
N TYR A 9 19.51 29.15 21.04
CA TYR A 9 19.24 28.28 22.19
C TYR A 9 17.94 27.49 21.98
N HIS A 10 16.84 28.17 21.62
CA HIS A 10 15.54 27.54 21.40
C HIS A 10 15.53 26.62 20.17
N LEU A 11 16.25 26.96 19.09
CA LEU A 11 16.45 26.08 17.94
C LEU A 11 17.18 24.79 18.33
N ASN A 12 18.22 24.87 19.15
CA ASN A 12 18.89 23.67 19.65
C ASN A 12 17.99 22.86 20.60
N TYR A 13 17.16 23.53 21.40
CA TYR A 13 16.18 22.83 22.23
C TYR A 13 15.12 22.11 21.37
N LEU A 14 14.66 22.73 20.27
CA LEU A 14 13.78 22.09 19.28
C LEU A 14 14.43 20.85 18.65
N LYS A 15 15.73 20.90 18.33
CA LYS A 15 16.49 19.74 17.84
C LYS A 15 16.51 18.60 18.86
N CYS A 16 16.63 18.91 20.15
CA CYS A 16 16.53 17.92 21.23
C CYS A 16 15.14 17.30 21.32
N ILE A 17 14.06 18.09 21.22
CA ILE A 17 12.69 17.56 21.18
C ILE A 17 12.52 16.62 19.99
N TYR A 18 12.98 17.04 18.81
CA TYR A 18 12.95 16.20 17.61
C TYR A 18 13.66 14.86 17.83
N LEU A 19 14.89 14.87 18.38
CA LEU A 19 15.63 13.64 18.68
C LEU A 19 14.93 12.76 19.70
N HIS A 20 14.37 13.35 20.76
CA HIS A 20 13.65 12.61 21.78
C HIS A 20 12.41 11.93 21.19
N GLN A 21 11.63 12.68 20.40
CA GLN A 21 10.46 12.11 19.70
C GLN A 21 10.88 11.04 18.68
N TYR A 22 11.99 11.25 17.97
CA TYR A 22 12.53 10.28 17.02
C TYR A 22 12.95 8.96 17.70
N LEU A 23 13.51 9.02 18.91
CA LEU A 23 13.91 7.84 19.70
C LEU A 23 12.70 7.08 20.27
N ILE A 24 11.63 7.78 20.64
CA ILE A 24 10.36 7.15 21.05
C ILE A 24 9.72 6.41 19.87
N GLY A 25 9.94 6.90 18.64
CA GLY A 25 9.42 6.30 17.41
C GLY A 25 8.05 6.88 17.03
N ASP A 26 7.12 6.01 16.63
CA ASP A 26 5.81 6.43 16.11
C ASP A 26 4.80 6.83 17.21
N GLU A 27 5.10 6.54 18.48
CA GLU A 27 4.25 6.94 19.61
C GLU A 27 4.37 8.43 19.90
N ARG A 28 3.24 9.14 19.95
CA ARG A 28 3.21 10.59 20.15
C ARG A 28 3.15 10.91 21.63
N SER A 29 4.16 11.61 22.15
CA SER A 29 4.18 12.05 23.54
C SER A 29 3.42 13.37 23.71
N PRO A 30 2.39 13.45 24.57
CA PRO A 30 1.66 14.70 24.82
C PRO A 30 2.56 15.75 25.51
N LYS A 31 3.53 15.31 26.32
CA LYS A 31 4.48 16.20 27.00
C LYS A 31 5.45 16.84 26.01
N LEU A 32 5.98 16.07 25.07
CA LEU A 32 6.84 16.63 24.02
C LEU A 32 6.05 17.54 23.08
N LYS A 33 4.76 17.25 22.86
CA LYS A 33 3.88 18.14 22.11
C LYS A 33 3.72 19.50 22.80
N SER A 34 3.47 19.54 24.11
CA SER A 34 3.35 20.82 24.84
C SER A 34 4.67 21.60 24.82
N GLU A 35 5.79 20.93 25.09
CA GLU A 35 7.12 21.58 25.05
C GLU A 35 7.44 22.12 23.65
N PHE A 36 7.08 21.38 22.60
CA PHE A 36 7.22 21.83 21.22
C PHE A 36 6.41 23.10 20.94
N GLN A 37 5.16 23.17 21.38
CA GLN A 37 4.31 24.34 21.18
C GLN A 37 4.84 25.57 21.90
N ASP A 38 5.34 25.41 23.13
CA ASP A 38 5.93 26.51 23.91
C ASP A 38 7.17 27.07 23.20
N ILE A 39 8.04 26.19 22.67
CA ILE A 39 9.23 26.61 21.93
C ILE A 39 8.87 27.34 20.64
N ILE A 40 7.87 26.86 19.88
CA ILE A 40 7.43 27.54 18.66
C ILE A 40 7.04 28.98 18.98
N ASN A 41 6.25 29.20 20.03
CA ASN A 41 5.79 30.53 20.40
C ASN A 41 6.98 31.45 20.69
N VAL A 42 7.97 30.98 21.45
CA VAL A 42 9.18 31.75 21.77
C VAL A 42 10.06 31.99 20.54
N CYS A 43 10.21 30.99 19.67
CA CYS A 43 10.98 31.11 18.43
C CYS A 43 10.36 32.15 17.47
N GLU A 44 9.03 32.19 17.35
CA GLU A 44 8.34 33.20 16.54
C GLU A 44 8.49 34.61 17.11
N GLU A 45 8.48 34.78 18.44
CA GLU A 45 8.76 36.06 19.08
C GLU A 45 10.20 36.55 18.86
N CYS A 46 11.16 35.63 18.76
CA CYS A 46 12.58 35.94 18.59
C CYS A 46 13.03 36.08 17.12
N LEU A 47 12.13 35.91 16.15
CA LEU A 47 12.47 35.84 14.73
C LEU A 47 12.73 37.24 14.13
N ASP A 48 13.99 37.67 14.11
CA ASP A 48 14.44 38.95 13.56
C ASP A 48 15.30 38.80 12.29
N SER A 49 15.55 39.90 11.56
CA SER A 49 16.39 39.94 10.35
C SER A 49 17.90 39.68 10.57
N THR A 50 18.33 39.39 11.80
CA THR A 50 19.74 39.22 12.18
C THR A 50 20.21 37.76 12.17
N HIS A 51 19.31 36.80 11.97
CA HIS A 51 19.61 35.37 12.01
C HIS A 51 20.23 34.86 10.70
N THR A 52 21.04 33.81 10.77
CA THR A 52 21.55 33.16 9.55
C THR A 52 20.39 32.52 8.78
N THR A 53 20.44 32.60 7.46
CA THR A 53 19.39 32.03 6.59
C THR A 53 19.24 30.52 6.81
N GLU A 54 20.33 29.80 7.09
CA GLU A 54 20.32 28.36 7.32
C GLU A 54 19.63 27.97 8.64
N ASP A 55 19.87 28.70 9.73
CA ASP A 55 19.23 28.42 11.03
C ASP A 55 17.71 28.59 10.96
N VAL A 56 17.24 29.63 10.25
CA VAL A 56 15.81 29.86 10.02
C VAL A 56 15.20 28.76 9.15
N ILE A 57 15.90 28.31 8.10
CA ILE A 57 15.45 27.18 7.28
C ILE A 57 15.33 25.91 8.12
N GLN A 58 16.33 25.60 8.95
CA GLN A 58 16.30 24.44 9.85
C GLN A 58 15.11 24.51 10.81
N TYR A 59 14.87 25.67 11.42
CA TYR A 59 13.72 25.92 12.29
C TYR A 59 12.39 25.64 11.57
N LEU A 60 12.19 26.23 10.38
CA LEU A 60 10.95 26.10 9.61
C LEU A 60 10.72 24.65 9.17
N MET A 61 11.77 23.95 8.73
CA MET A 61 11.68 22.56 8.31
C MET A 61 11.35 21.62 9.48
N LEU A 62 12.05 21.75 10.62
CA LEU A 62 11.79 20.95 11.81
C LEU A 62 10.38 21.20 12.37
N SER A 63 9.95 22.46 12.42
CA SER A 63 8.62 22.84 12.89
C SER A 63 7.52 22.32 11.98
N SER A 64 7.73 22.39 10.65
CA SER A 64 6.81 21.80 9.68
C SER A 64 6.67 20.29 9.87
N TYR A 65 7.79 19.59 10.07
CA TYR A 65 7.78 18.15 10.30
C TYR A 65 7.09 17.75 11.60
N LEU A 66 7.46 18.37 12.72
CA LEU A 66 6.89 18.05 14.03
C LEU A 66 5.39 18.38 14.07
N SER A 67 4.96 19.48 13.46
CA SER A 67 3.53 19.80 13.31
C SER A 67 2.80 18.69 12.54
N ALA A 68 3.34 18.22 11.41
CA ALA A 68 2.77 17.10 10.66
C ALA A 68 2.83 15.76 11.41
N PHE A 69 3.80 15.58 12.31
CA PHE A 69 3.89 14.41 13.18
C PHE A 69 2.76 14.38 14.21
N TYR A 70 2.42 15.54 14.79
CA TYR A 70 1.34 15.72 15.77
C TYR A 70 -0.04 16.05 15.17
N TYR A 71 -0.24 15.77 13.88
CA TYR A 71 -1.50 15.97 13.15
C TYR A 71 -1.94 17.43 12.96
N GLU A 72 -1.02 18.39 13.10
CA GLU A 72 -1.25 19.81 12.87
C GLU A 72 -0.84 20.18 11.44
N TYR A 73 -1.64 19.70 10.48
CA TYR A 73 -1.35 19.81 9.05
C TYR A 73 -1.37 21.26 8.53
N GLU A 74 -2.25 22.12 9.05
CA GLU A 74 -2.33 23.53 8.66
C GLU A 74 -1.11 24.33 9.10
N ALA A 75 -0.68 24.13 10.35
CA ALA A 75 0.56 24.71 10.87
C ALA A 75 1.77 24.23 10.05
N SER A 76 1.83 22.91 9.79
CA SER A 76 2.88 22.30 8.97
C SER A 76 3.01 22.95 7.58
N LYS A 77 1.87 23.18 6.91
CA LYS A 77 1.81 23.82 5.59
C LYS A 77 2.26 25.28 5.64
N THR A 78 1.91 26.00 6.71
CA THR A 78 2.31 27.40 6.93
C THR A 78 3.83 27.52 7.12
N PHE A 79 4.45 26.60 7.87
CA PHE A 79 5.90 26.56 7.99
C PHE A 79 6.59 26.19 6.67
N ALA A 80 6.04 25.23 5.92
CA ALA A 80 6.59 24.83 4.63
C ALA A 80 6.51 25.96 3.59
N SER A 81 5.41 26.72 3.54
CA SER A 81 5.27 27.86 2.63
C SER A 81 6.23 29.00 2.97
N ARG A 82 6.43 29.28 4.26
CA ARG A 82 7.47 30.22 4.71
C ARG A 82 8.86 29.74 4.31
N CYS A 83 9.16 28.45 4.48
CA CYS A 83 10.45 27.89 4.07
C CYS A 83 10.69 28.06 2.55
N ALA A 84 9.67 27.83 1.73
CA ALA A 84 9.74 28.08 0.28
C ALA A 84 10.02 29.55 -0.05
N GLN A 85 9.41 30.48 0.70
CA GLN A 85 9.66 31.93 0.55
C GLN A 85 11.10 32.29 0.93
N TYR A 86 11.64 31.75 2.02
CA TYR A 86 13.04 31.98 2.41
C TYR A 86 14.04 31.40 1.39
N LEU A 87 13.72 30.25 0.81
CA LEU A 87 14.52 29.62 -0.26
C LEU A 87 14.32 30.29 -1.63
N ASN A 88 13.30 31.13 -1.80
CA ASN A 88 12.89 31.74 -3.07
C ASN A 88 12.63 30.71 -4.19
N ILE A 89 12.05 29.56 -3.82
CA ILE A 89 11.72 28.48 -4.75
C ILE A 89 10.22 28.20 -4.80
N ASP A 90 9.75 27.82 -5.98
CA ASP A 90 8.41 27.30 -6.24
C ASP A 90 8.54 25.90 -6.87
N VAL A 91 7.99 24.91 -6.18
CA VAL A 91 8.16 23.49 -6.53
C VAL A 91 6.84 22.97 -7.10
N LYS A 92 6.83 22.63 -8.39
CA LYS A 92 5.62 22.20 -9.11
C LYS A 92 5.84 20.90 -9.86
N PHE A 93 4.78 20.11 -9.96
CA PHE A 93 4.76 18.94 -10.83
C PHE A 93 4.68 19.37 -12.29
N CYS A 94 5.44 18.71 -13.15
CA CYS A 94 5.36 18.84 -14.60
C CYS A 94 5.41 17.46 -15.27
N GLY A 95 4.90 17.40 -16.51
CA GLY A 95 5.02 16.22 -17.37
C GLY A 95 6.09 16.46 -18.40
N VAL A 96 7.13 15.64 -18.43
CA VAL A 96 8.23 15.72 -19.40
C VAL A 96 8.28 14.44 -20.23
N LEU A 97 8.47 14.57 -21.53
CA LEU A 97 8.60 13.41 -22.42
C LEU A 97 9.88 12.64 -22.10
N GLY A 98 9.76 11.32 -21.94
CA GLY A 98 10.89 10.46 -21.64
C GLY A 98 10.62 8.99 -21.90
N LYS A 99 11.68 8.20 -21.74
CA LYS A 99 11.68 6.74 -21.90
C LYS A 99 11.98 6.05 -20.57
N CYS A 100 11.20 5.03 -20.26
CA CYS A 100 11.31 4.24 -19.03
C CYS A 100 11.79 2.82 -19.27
N THR A 101 11.69 2.32 -20.50
CA THR A 101 12.17 1.00 -20.89
C THR A 101 13.18 1.08 -22.04
N ARG A 102 14.08 0.10 -22.10
CA ARG A 102 15.15 0.03 -23.10
C ARG A 102 14.62 -0.09 -24.53
N PHE A 103 13.49 -0.78 -24.69
CA PHE A 103 12.87 -1.07 -26.00
C PHE A 103 11.76 -0.08 -26.38
N GLN A 104 11.62 1.03 -25.64
CA GLN A 104 10.59 2.04 -25.92
C GLN A 104 10.96 2.89 -27.13
N GLU A 105 10.17 2.79 -28.20
CA GLU A 105 10.33 3.63 -29.38
C GLU A 105 9.75 5.03 -29.15
N LYS A 106 8.50 5.12 -28.71
CA LYS A 106 7.75 6.37 -28.51
C LYS A 106 7.94 6.92 -27.10
N GLU A 107 8.27 8.20 -26.99
CA GLU A 107 8.35 8.89 -25.71
C GLU A 107 6.97 9.11 -25.10
N VAL A 108 6.88 8.94 -23.77
CA VAL A 108 5.65 9.11 -23.02
C VAL A 108 5.87 10.20 -21.96
N ALA A 109 4.83 10.96 -21.65
CA ALA A 109 4.88 11.96 -20.59
C ALA A 109 5.10 11.29 -19.23
N ASN A 110 6.19 11.66 -18.57
CA ASN A 110 6.58 11.19 -17.25
C ASN A 110 6.47 12.32 -16.24
N LEU A 111 6.00 11.99 -15.04
CA LEU A 111 5.85 12.94 -13.96
C LEU A 111 7.22 13.29 -13.36
N THR A 112 7.52 14.58 -13.31
CA THR A 112 8.72 15.13 -12.66
C THR A 112 8.36 16.35 -11.83
N VAL A 113 9.32 16.79 -11.02
CA VAL A 113 9.20 18.01 -10.23
C VAL A 113 10.18 19.04 -10.76
N LYS A 114 9.64 20.21 -11.11
CA LYS A 114 10.40 21.40 -11.53
C LYS A 114 10.51 22.38 -10.38
N VAL A 115 11.72 22.87 -10.16
CA VAL A 115 12.04 23.88 -9.14
C VAL A 115 12.29 25.21 -9.83
N ASN A 116 11.33 26.12 -9.73
CA ASN A 116 11.44 27.47 -10.29
C ASN A 116 12.07 28.39 -9.24
N ARG A 117 13.15 29.08 -9.59
CA ARG A 117 13.78 30.09 -8.72
C ARG A 117 13.25 31.48 -9.06
N VAL A 118 12.89 32.25 -8.05
CA VAL A 118 12.52 33.66 -8.21
C VAL A 118 13.77 34.55 -8.31
N VAL A 119 14.89 34.12 -7.72
CA VAL A 119 16.19 34.79 -7.74
C VAL A 119 17.29 33.74 -7.91
N GLU A 120 18.32 33.99 -8.74
CA GLU A 120 19.47 33.09 -8.86
C GLU A 120 20.24 32.99 -7.52
N SER A 121 20.40 31.78 -7.02
CA SER A 121 21.09 31.50 -5.75
C SER A 121 22.59 31.79 -5.88
N LYS A 122 23.14 32.60 -4.96
CA LYS A 122 24.58 32.93 -4.89
C LYS A 122 25.45 31.84 -4.25
N ASP A 123 24.84 30.80 -3.66
CA ASP A 123 25.56 29.75 -2.94
C ASP A 123 26.02 28.61 -3.87
N ASN A 124 26.92 28.93 -4.79
CA ASN A 124 27.77 27.94 -5.46
C ASN A 124 28.94 27.55 -4.53
N LYS A 125 28.64 27.11 -3.31
CA LYS A 125 29.67 26.45 -2.48
C LYS A 125 29.71 24.99 -2.89
N THR A 126 30.67 24.69 -3.76
CA THR A 126 31.16 23.34 -4.01
C THR A 126 31.72 22.81 -2.69
N SER A 127 30.91 22.09 -1.91
CA SER A 127 31.45 21.25 -0.85
C SER A 127 32.39 20.23 -1.48
N GLY A 128 33.47 19.88 -0.78
CA GLY A 128 34.47 18.91 -1.24
C GLY A 128 33.84 17.63 -1.81
N ASN A 129 34.54 17.01 -2.76
CA ASN A 129 34.07 15.82 -3.46
C ASN A 129 34.20 14.59 -2.53
N PHE A 130 33.30 14.47 -1.56
CA PHE A 130 33.30 13.38 -0.58
C PHE A 130 32.58 12.14 -1.12
N PRO A 131 32.96 10.93 -0.67
CA PRO A 131 32.29 9.70 -1.08
C PRO A 131 30.87 9.66 -0.49
N LEU A 132 29.89 9.60 -1.39
CA LEU A 132 28.47 9.44 -1.07
C LEU A 132 28.11 7.95 -0.93
N PRO A 133 26.94 7.63 -0.33
CA PRO A 133 26.44 6.26 -0.32
C PRO A 133 26.35 5.71 -1.75
N GLN A 134 26.59 4.41 -1.94
CA GLN A 134 26.54 3.81 -3.27
C GLN A 134 25.08 3.70 -3.75
N ILE A 135 24.83 4.17 -4.96
CA ILE A 135 23.56 3.94 -5.66
C ILE A 135 23.61 2.57 -6.33
N ILE A 136 22.59 1.74 -6.10
CA ILE A 136 22.51 0.41 -6.72
C ILE A 136 21.70 0.51 -8.03
N PRO A 137 22.26 0.03 -9.17
CA PRO A 137 21.54 -0.02 -10.42
C PRO A 137 20.44 -1.09 -10.41
N LEU A 138 19.45 -0.95 -11.29
CA LEU A 138 18.39 -1.91 -11.49
C LEU A 138 18.88 -3.08 -12.35
N SER A 139 18.80 -4.29 -11.80
CA SER A 139 19.06 -5.55 -12.50
C SER A 139 17.83 -6.02 -13.30
N ASP A 140 17.29 -5.19 -14.18
CA ASP A 140 16.13 -5.52 -15.03
C ASP A 140 16.49 -5.33 -16.51
N ASP A 141 16.09 -6.28 -17.35
CA ASP A 141 16.41 -6.28 -18.78
C ASP A 141 15.56 -5.32 -19.60
N VAL A 142 14.41 -4.90 -19.05
CA VAL A 142 13.41 -4.08 -19.74
C VAL A 142 13.44 -2.64 -19.22
N LEU A 143 13.44 -2.45 -17.90
CA LEU A 143 13.37 -1.14 -17.25
C LEU A 143 14.73 -0.43 -17.22
N LEU A 144 14.69 0.89 -17.33
CA LEU A 144 15.85 1.74 -17.13
C LEU A 144 16.04 2.08 -15.64
N ASN A 145 17.28 2.41 -15.26
CA ASN A 145 17.63 2.82 -13.88
C ASN A 145 16.89 4.09 -13.45
N SER A 146 16.84 5.05 -14.38
CA SER A 146 16.18 6.35 -14.30
C SER A 146 15.41 6.60 -15.61
N VAL A 147 14.40 7.46 -15.57
CA VAL A 147 13.74 7.93 -16.79
C VAL A 147 14.71 8.85 -17.54
N ILE A 148 14.96 8.53 -18.81
CA ILE A 148 15.76 9.35 -19.73
C ILE A 148 14.81 10.35 -20.40
N PHE A 149 15.00 11.64 -20.16
CA PHE A 149 14.19 12.71 -20.76
C PHE A 149 14.77 13.17 -22.09
N SER A 150 13.90 13.55 -23.03
CA SER A 150 14.33 14.04 -24.34
C SER A 150 14.72 15.51 -24.33
N THR A 151 14.04 16.33 -23.53
CA THR A 151 14.45 17.70 -23.24
C THR A 151 15.33 17.71 -22.00
N ILE A 152 16.63 17.94 -22.20
CA ILE A 152 17.54 18.33 -21.12
C ILE A 152 17.17 19.77 -20.76
N GLU A 153 16.08 19.98 -20.02
CA GLU A 153 15.94 21.26 -19.32
C GLU A 153 17.14 21.33 -18.37
N GLU A 154 17.97 22.38 -18.51
CA GLU A 154 19.12 22.64 -17.65
C GLU A 154 18.66 22.52 -16.19
N GLN A 155 19.03 21.41 -15.55
CA GLN A 155 18.66 21.19 -14.16
C GLN A 155 19.41 22.21 -13.32
N SER A 156 18.65 23.03 -12.60
CA SER A 156 19.22 23.96 -11.64
C SER A 156 19.95 23.16 -10.56
N ILE A 157 21.22 23.52 -10.31
CA ILE A 157 22.06 22.89 -9.28
C ILE A 157 21.36 23.08 -7.92
N LEU A 158 20.77 22.02 -7.36
CA LEU A 158 20.00 22.11 -6.12
C LEU A 158 20.92 22.15 -4.89
N SER A 159 20.79 23.18 -4.05
CA SER A 159 21.53 23.27 -2.79
C SER A 159 21.08 22.20 -1.78
N ASN A 160 21.90 21.93 -0.76
CA ASN A 160 21.53 20.98 0.32
C ASN A 160 20.20 21.34 1.01
N THR A 161 19.92 22.63 1.19
CA THR A 161 18.67 23.10 1.81
C THR A 161 17.47 22.91 0.88
N GLU A 162 17.63 23.19 -0.42
CA GLU A 162 16.60 22.93 -1.43
C GLU A 162 16.30 21.42 -1.57
N GLN A 163 17.34 20.58 -1.64
CA GLN A 163 17.19 19.12 -1.68
C GLN A 163 16.43 18.60 -0.45
N SER A 164 16.79 19.08 0.74
CA SER A 164 16.14 18.69 1.99
C SER A 164 14.68 19.17 2.06
N PHE A 165 14.40 20.38 1.55
CA PHE A 165 13.04 20.90 1.46
C PHE A 165 12.17 20.08 0.50
N ILE A 166 12.71 19.60 -0.62
CA ILE A 166 12.00 18.71 -1.53
C ILE A 166 11.65 17.37 -0.84
N LEU A 167 12.56 16.82 -0.02
CA LEU A 167 12.28 15.62 0.79
C LEU A 167 11.22 15.89 1.87
N LEU A 168 11.18 17.09 2.45
CA LEU A 168 10.10 17.52 3.35
C LEU A 168 8.76 17.57 2.61
N LEU A 169 8.70 18.20 1.43
CA LEU A 169 7.48 18.24 0.61
C LEU A 169 6.98 16.84 0.27
N CYS A 170 7.88 15.91 -0.07
CA CYS A 170 7.55 14.51 -0.29
C CYS A 170 6.88 13.88 0.95
N GLU A 171 7.43 14.10 2.14
CA GLU A 171 6.87 13.57 3.39
C GLU A 171 5.50 14.18 3.72
N LEU A 172 5.34 15.49 3.52
CA LEU A 172 4.05 16.15 3.69
C LEU A 172 3.03 15.60 2.70
N HIS A 173 3.39 15.48 1.43
CA HIS A 173 2.50 14.92 0.40
C HIS A 173 2.01 13.52 0.80
N ARG A 174 2.93 12.64 1.22
CA ARG A 174 2.62 11.28 1.68
C ARG A 174 1.69 11.23 2.90
N ARG A 175 1.65 12.28 3.73
CA ARG A 175 0.79 12.36 4.92
C ARG A 175 -0.58 12.99 4.64
N HIS A 176 -0.66 13.91 3.69
CA HIS A 176 -1.90 14.62 3.37
C HIS A 176 -2.81 13.81 2.44
N TYR A 177 -2.23 13.00 1.56
CA TYR A 177 -2.97 12.23 0.57
C TYR A 177 -3.10 10.75 0.97
N PRO A 178 -4.20 10.09 0.58
CA PRO A 178 -4.34 8.64 0.73
C PRO A 178 -3.19 7.88 0.03
N ARG A 179 -2.92 6.65 0.50
CA ARG A 179 -1.96 5.77 -0.18
C ARG A 179 -2.63 5.16 -1.40
N ASP A 180 -2.39 5.75 -2.56
CA ASP A 180 -2.75 5.22 -3.87
C ASP A 180 -1.54 5.27 -4.81
N ASP A 181 -1.65 4.58 -5.94
CA ASP A 181 -0.55 4.48 -6.93
C ASP A 181 -0.13 5.87 -7.43
N LEU A 182 -1.08 6.80 -7.58
CA LEU A 182 -0.80 8.17 -8.02
C LEU A 182 0.06 8.93 -6.99
N THR A 183 -0.30 8.85 -5.71
CA THR A 183 0.46 9.46 -4.62
C THR A 183 1.84 8.85 -4.52
N GLU A 184 1.97 7.52 -4.69
CA GLU A 184 3.29 6.87 -4.74
C GLU A 184 4.14 7.40 -5.90
N GLN A 185 3.58 7.57 -7.11
CA GLN A 185 4.30 8.17 -8.25
C GLN A 185 4.68 9.63 -7.99
N GLN A 186 3.82 10.42 -7.36
CA GLN A 186 4.10 11.81 -6.99
C GLN A 186 5.23 11.91 -5.96
N CYS A 187 5.23 11.05 -4.94
CA CYS A 187 6.33 10.95 -3.98
C CYS A 187 7.64 10.52 -4.64
N LEU A 188 7.61 9.54 -5.55
CA LEU A 188 8.76 9.14 -6.35
C LEU A 188 9.30 10.29 -7.22
N ALA A 189 8.45 11.16 -7.76
CA ALA A 189 8.89 12.30 -8.56
C ALA A 189 9.75 13.28 -7.73
N TYR A 190 9.36 13.59 -6.48
CA TYR A 190 10.19 14.39 -5.57
C TYR A 190 11.54 13.72 -5.27
N ILE A 191 11.51 12.43 -4.91
CA ILE A 191 12.72 11.68 -4.54
C ILE A 191 13.67 11.56 -5.73
N ASN A 192 13.15 11.27 -6.93
CA ASN A 192 13.96 11.15 -8.14
C ASN A 192 14.59 12.49 -8.55
N THR A 193 13.94 13.63 -8.31
CA THR A 193 14.56 14.94 -8.52
C THR A 193 15.78 15.14 -7.62
N VAL A 194 15.68 14.75 -6.34
CA VAL A 194 16.83 14.80 -5.41
C VAL A 194 17.92 13.80 -5.82
N ILE A 195 17.56 12.56 -6.14
CA ILE A 195 18.53 11.53 -6.55
C ILE A 195 19.29 11.95 -7.79
N ARG A 196 18.64 12.52 -8.81
CA ARG A 196 19.33 13.02 -10.02
C ARG A 196 20.29 14.16 -9.72
N ALA A 197 19.94 15.06 -8.81
CA ALA A 197 20.84 16.13 -8.38
C ALA A 197 22.09 15.60 -7.64
N VAL A 198 21.94 14.50 -6.90
CA VAL A 198 23.01 13.86 -6.12
C VAL A 198 23.87 12.92 -6.98
N TYR A 199 23.23 12.14 -7.86
CA TYR A 199 23.80 11.11 -8.73
C TYR A 199 23.41 11.42 -10.19
N PRO A 200 24.18 12.28 -10.88
CA PRO A 200 23.93 12.58 -12.29
C PRO A 200 24.10 11.32 -13.16
N ASP A 201 23.30 11.23 -14.23
CA ASP A 201 23.27 10.07 -15.12
C ASP A 201 24.44 10.09 -16.14
N SER A 202 25.03 11.27 -16.38
CA SER A 202 26.19 11.43 -17.27
C SER A 202 27.37 12.15 -16.58
N GLU A 203 28.60 11.81 -16.96
CA GLU A 203 29.82 12.47 -16.45
C GLU A 203 29.89 13.98 -16.80
N ASN A 204 29.09 14.43 -17.78
CA ASN A 204 29.00 15.82 -18.21
C ASN A 204 27.98 16.65 -17.41
N GLU A 205 27.14 16.03 -16.57
CA GLU A 205 26.19 16.73 -15.71
C GLU A 205 26.88 17.27 -14.45
N ILE A 206 26.54 18.50 -14.08
CA ILE A 206 27.16 19.17 -12.93
C ILE A 206 26.68 18.48 -11.65
N LYS A 207 27.58 17.75 -10.99
CA LYS A 207 27.32 17.14 -9.68
C LYS A 207 26.99 18.22 -8.65
N SER A 208 25.78 18.18 -8.08
CA SER A 208 25.44 19.09 -7.00
C SER A 208 26.20 18.75 -5.71
N SER A 209 26.61 19.77 -4.96
CA SER A 209 27.15 19.61 -3.61
C SER A 209 26.08 19.02 -2.70
N SER A 210 26.15 17.71 -2.48
CA SER A 210 25.15 16.96 -1.73
C SER A 210 25.74 16.38 -0.46
N SER A 211 24.94 16.34 0.60
CA SER A 211 25.32 15.74 1.87
C SER A 211 25.08 14.24 1.89
N TRP A 212 25.98 13.50 2.57
CA TRP A 212 25.84 12.07 2.83
C TRP A 212 24.49 11.70 3.48
N SER A 213 24.00 12.57 4.38
CA SER A 213 22.72 12.41 5.08
C SER A 213 21.49 12.59 4.17
N ILE A 214 21.57 13.48 3.17
CA ILE A 214 20.50 13.70 2.18
C ILE A 214 20.45 12.54 1.21
N ALA A 215 21.61 12.11 0.72
CA ALA A 215 21.73 10.96 -0.17
C ALA A 215 21.18 9.68 0.49
N THR A 216 21.51 9.45 1.76
CA THR A 216 20.97 8.33 2.55
C THR A 216 19.45 8.39 2.67
N GLU A 217 18.87 9.54 3.03
CA GLU A 217 17.41 9.68 3.13
C GLU A 217 16.71 9.47 1.78
N ALA A 218 17.23 10.07 0.70
CA ALA A 218 16.63 9.95 -0.62
C ALA A 218 16.62 8.48 -1.11
N LEU A 219 17.74 7.78 -0.97
CA LEU A 219 17.86 6.37 -1.34
C LEU A 219 17.00 5.47 -0.44
N PHE A 220 16.91 5.77 0.85
CA PHE A 220 16.03 5.06 1.79
C PHE A 220 14.56 5.20 1.39
N ARG A 221 14.08 6.43 1.18
CA ARG A 221 12.69 6.69 0.76
C ARG A 221 12.36 6.04 -0.58
N ARG A 222 13.28 6.08 -1.55
CA ARG A 222 13.10 5.36 -2.83
C ARG A 222 12.89 3.87 -2.60
N SER A 223 13.73 3.26 -1.76
CA SER A 223 13.65 1.83 -1.47
C SER A 223 12.31 1.46 -0.83
N LEU A 224 11.78 2.31 0.05
CA LEU A 224 10.45 2.11 0.63
C LEU A 224 9.29 2.25 -0.36
N LEU A 225 9.40 3.09 -1.39
CA LEU A 225 8.34 3.18 -2.41
C LEU A 225 8.43 2.06 -3.45
N GLU A 226 9.64 1.55 -3.70
CA GLU A 226 9.87 0.54 -4.74
C GLU A 226 9.60 -0.89 -4.29
N HIS A 227 9.51 -1.14 -2.98
CA HIS A 227 9.32 -2.48 -2.43
C HIS A 227 8.00 -3.15 -2.82
N ASN A 228 7.02 -2.40 -3.34
CA ASN A 228 5.74 -2.94 -3.84
C ASN A 228 5.85 -3.45 -5.28
N SER A 229 6.85 -3.00 -6.03
CA SER A 229 7.03 -3.38 -7.42
C SER A 229 7.84 -4.67 -7.54
N VAL A 230 7.27 -5.69 -8.16
CA VAL A 230 7.94 -6.98 -8.40
C VAL A 230 9.31 -6.81 -9.08
N ARG A 231 9.42 -5.88 -10.02
CA ARG A 231 10.66 -5.63 -10.78
C ARG A 231 11.70 -4.80 -10.04
N LYS A 232 11.31 -4.02 -9.03
CA LYS A 232 12.21 -3.11 -8.31
C LYS A 232 12.52 -3.56 -6.88
N THR A 233 11.81 -4.57 -6.39
CA THR A 233 11.94 -5.09 -5.02
C THR A 233 13.36 -5.56 -4.71
N GLU A 234 14.04 -6.22 -5.67
CA GLU A 234 15.42 -6.66 -5.50
C GLU A 234 16.38 -5.46 -5.34
N ARG A 235 16.24 -4.44 -6.18
CA ARG A 235 17.02 -3.20 -6.05
C ARG A 235 16.77 -2.53 -4.70
N ALA A 236 15.52 -2.45 -4.27
CA ALA A 236 15.16 -1.87 -2.97
C ALA A 236 15.83 -2.62 -1.81
N LEU A 237 15.83 -3.95 -1.83
CA LEU A 237 16.48 -4.77 -0.81
C LEU A 237 17.99 -4.56 -0.78
N SER A 238 18.65 -4.69 -1.93
CA SER A 238 20.09 -4.46 -2.04
C SER A 238 20.46 -3.04 -1.60
N GLN A 239 19.63 -2.04 -1.94
CA GLN A 239 19.88 -0.66 -1.57
C GLN A 239 19.80 -0.47 -0.05
N LEU A 240 18.83 -1.08 0.63
CA LEU A 240 18.74 -1.06 2.10
C LEU A 240 19.93 -1.75 2.77
N GLU A 241 20.42 -2.84 2.18
CA GLU A 241 21.63 -3.54 2.67
C GLU A 241 22.87 -2.64 2.56
N GLU A 242 23.06 -1.99 1.41
CA GLU A 242 24.16 -1.05 1.18
C GLU A 242 24.07 0.15 2.14
N LEU A 243 22.87 0.72 2.33
CA LEU A 243 22.62 1.80 3.28
C LEU A 243 22.82 1.38 4.75
N SER A 244 22.73 0.10 5.06
CA SER A 244 23.06 -0.44 6.38
C SER A 244 24.57 -0.65 6.54
N CYS A 245 25.23 -1.14 5.49
CA CYS A 245 26.66 -1.42 5.47
C CYS A 245 27.54 -0.16 5.46
N GLN A 246 27.08 0.96 4.90
CA GLN A 246 27.83 2.22 4.89
C GLN A 246 28.26 2.69 6.30
N PHE A 247 27.49 2.39 7.35
CA PHE A 247 27.86 2.77 8.73
C PHE A 247 29.10 2.03 9.24
N LYS A 248 29.41 0.85 8.69
CA LYS A 248 30.60 0.05 9.03
C LYS A 248 31.87 0.58 8.36
N ARG A 249 31.74 1.43 7.33
CA ARG A 249 32.88 2.00 6.60
C ARG A 249 33.49 3.17 7.38
N THR A 250 34.80 3.30 7.31
CA THR A 250 35.56 4.41 7.93
C THR A 250 35.52 5.69 7.10
N SER A 251 35.24 5.57 5.79
CA SER A 251 35.10 6.69 4.85
C SER A 251 33.63 6.85 4.42
N PRO A 252 33.08 8.08 4.33
CA PRO A 252 33.70 9.37 4.70
C PRO A 252 33.84 9.54 6.22
N SER A 253 34.75 10.42 6.64
CA SER A 253 34.98 10.75 8.04
C SER A 253 33.76 11.43 8.69
N PHE A 254 33.70 11.46 10.02
CA PHE A 254 32.55 12.02 10.75
C PHE A 254 32.22 13.47 10.34
N SER A 255 33.23 14.32 10.19
CA SER A 255 33.05 15.73 9.77
C SER A 255 32.47 15.83 8.36
N GLU A 256 32.84 14.91 7.47
CA GLU A 256 32.40 14.86 6.07
C GLU A 256 30.99 14.29 5.92
N ARG A 257 30.51 13.50 6.90
CA ARG A 257 29.10 13.08 6.97
C ARG A 257 28.14 14.24 7.29
N SER A 258 28.69 15.45 7.51
CA SER A 258 27.99 16.72 7.71
C SER A 258 26.86 16.64 8.76
N PRO A 259 27.19 16.67 10.06
CA PRO A 259 26.19 16.63 11.13
C PRO A 259 25.14 17.75 11.06
N SER A 260 25.47 18.90 10.47
CA SER A 260 24.50 19.99 10.28
C SER A 260 23.37 19.60 9.33
N SER A 261 23.66 18.79 8.31
CA SER A 261 22.67 18.31 7.35
C SER A 261 21.74 17.24 7.90
N PHE A 262 22.09 16.59 9.02
CA PHE A 262 21.26 15.56 9.65
C PHE A 262 19.85 16.09 10.01
N PHE A 263 19.78 17.28 10.61
CA PHE A 263 18.51 17.91 10.99
C PHE A 263 17.74 18.47 9.79
N LEU A 264 18.40 18.67 8.64
CA LEU A 264 17.77 19.05 7.39
C LEU A 264 17.17 17.83 6.67
N SER A 265 17.91 16.72 6.59
CA SER A 265 17.53 15.56 5.77
C SER A 265 16.65 14.53 6.47
N ARG A 266 16.57 14.54 7.81
CA ARG A 266 15.85 13.53 8.61
C ARG A 266 16.35 12.10 8.35
N MET A 267 17.66 11.97 8.18
CA MET A 267 18.31 10.69 7.89
C MET A 267 17.85 9.58 8.86
N PRO A 268 17.54 8.37 8.36
CA PRO A 268 17.13 7.26 9.20
C PRO A 268 18.30 6.76 10.04
N SER A 269 18.00 6.29 11.24
CA SER A 269 18.94 5.56 12.07
C SER A 269 19.27 4.17 11.49
N ILE A 270 20.38 3.60 11.94
CA ILE A 270 20.83 2.27 11.53
C ILE A 270 19.80 1.18 11.83
N TRP A 271 19.12 1.25 12.97
CA TRP A 271 18.10 0.25 13.33
C TRP A 271 16.87 0.39 12.45
N THR A 272 16.44 1.62 12.11
CA THR A 272 15.31 1.83 11.20
C THR A 272 15.62 1.23 9.83
N LEU A 273 16.82 1.46 9.30
CA LEU A 273 17.27 0.87 8.04
C LEU A 273 17.25 -0.66 8.06
N GLN A 274 17.82 -1.26 9.10
CA GLN A 274 17.91 -2.72 9.23
C GLN A 274 16.54 -3.35 9.50
N VAL A 275 15.68 -2.74 10.31
CA VAL A 275 14.32 -3.24 10.56
C VAL A 275 13.49 -3.19 9.28
N GLU A 276 13.58 -2.13 8.48
CA GLU A 276 12.91 -2.07 7.17
C GLU A 276 13.49 -3.09 6.18
N GLN A 277 14.82 -3.33 6.20
CA GLN A 277 15.45 -4.42 5.45
C GLN A 277 14.87 -5.78 5.85
N GLY A 278 14.71 -6.03 7.16
CA GLY A 278 14.10 -7.25 7.69
C GLY A 278 12.64 -7.42 7.25
N ARG A 279 11.85 -6.34 7.27
CA ARG A 279 10.44 -6.35 6.80
C ARG A 279 10.36 -6.66 5.32
N LEU A 280 11.27 -6.13 4.51
CA LEU A 280 11.35 -6.45 3.10
C LEU A 280 11.77 -7.91 2.86
N LEU A 281 12.71 -8.43 3.64
CA LEU A 281 13.09 -9.85 3.59
C LEU A 281 11.90 -10.77 3.93
N MET A 282 11.10 -10.44 4.95
CA MET A 282 9.87 -11.17 5.25
C MET A 282 8.90 -11.18 4.07
N LYS A 283 8.71 -10.02 3.42
CA LYS A 283 7.82 -9.89 2.26
C LYS A 283 8.24 -10.78 1.08
N ILE A 284 9.55 -10.95 0.87
CA ILE A 284 10.11 -11.82 -0.17
C ILE A 284 10.10 -13.30 0.26
N GLY A 285 9.84 -13.59 1.53
CA GLY A 285 9.82 -14.94 2.10
C GLY A 285 11.14 -15.40 2.75
N CYS A 286 12.13 -14.52 2.85
CA CYS A 286 13.44 -14.77 3.45
C CYS A 286 13.40 -14.64 4.99
N TYR A 287 12.53 -15.40 5.65
CA TYR A 287 12.28 -15.28 7.10
C TYR A 287 13.50 -15.56 7.98
N LYS A 288 14.43 -16.41 7.56
CA LYS A 288 15.62 -16.73 8.37
C LYS A 288 16.57 -15.54 8.48
N SER A 289 16.87 -14.88 7.37
CA SER A 289 17.71 -13.67 7.35
C SER A 289 17.02 -12.51 8.06
N ALA A 290 15.71 -12.38 7.88
CA ALA A 290 14.91 -11.38 8.59
C ALA A 290 14.95 -11.59 10.11
N LEU A 291 14.78 -12.84 10.57
CA LEU A 291 14.85 -13.22 11.98
C LEU A 291 16.19 -12.81 12.61
N ASP A 292 17.31 -13.04 11.92
CA ASP A 292 18.64 -12.69 12.44
C ASP A 292 18.79 -11.16 12.65
N ILE A 293 18.17 -10.35 11.78
CA ILE A 293 18.12 -8.88 11.95
C ILE A 293 17.19 -8.50 13.10
N PHE A 294 16.01 -9.11 13.22
CA PHE A 294 15.06 -8.74 14.27
C PHE A 294 15.54 -9.15 15.67
N LEU A 295 16.26 -10.27 15.78
CA LEU A 295 16.93 -10.68 17.02
C LEU A 295 18.02 -9.68 17.45
N LEU A 296 18.68 -9.01 16.51
CA LEU A 296 19.67 -7.98 16.83
C LEU A 296 19.05 -6.74 17.48
N TRP A 297 17.80 -6.42 17.12
CA TRP A 297 17.09 -5.20 17.55
C TRP A 297 15.91 -5.47 18.48
N ASP A 298 15.79 -6.70 19.01
CA ASP A 298 14.73 -7.13 19.92
C ASP A 298 13.31 -6.78 19.40
N LYS A 299 13.08 -6.97 18.10
CA LYS A 299 11.77 -6.73 17.46
C LYS A 299 10.84 -7.93 17.64
N TRP A 300 10.27 -8.05 18.83
CA TRP A 300 9.54 -9.25 19.28
C TRP A 300 8.37 -9.65 18.40
N SER A 301 7.55 -8.69 17.95
CA SER A 301 6.40 -8.97 17.09
C SER A 301 6.84 -9.64 15.78
N GLU A 302 7.84 -9.06 15.11
CA GLU A 302 8.41 -9.61 13.88
C GLU A 302 9.19 -10.92 14.12
N ILE A 303 9.87 -11.09 15.27
CA ILE A 303 10.54 -12.35 15.66
C ILE A 303 9.52 -13.49 15.76
N ILE A 304 8.39 -13.26 16.44
CA ILE A 304 7.33 -14.25 16.63
C ILE A 304 6.75 -14.66 15.27
N GLU A 305 6.43 -13.68 14.42
CA GLU A 305 5.94 -13.92 13.07
C GLU A 305 6.95 -14.73 12.23
N CYS A 306 8.24 -14.37 12.28
CA CYS A 306 9.30 -15.14 11.61
C CYS A 306 9.35 -16.60 12.11
N TYR A 307 9.25 -16.85 13.41
CA TYR A 307 9.25 -18.22 13.94
C TYR A 307 8.01 -19.02 13.51
N ILE A 308 6.84 -18.38 13.44
CA ILE A 308 5.60 -19.00 12.95
C ILE A 308 5.79 -19.42 11.48
N HIS A 309 6.28 -18.52 10.62
CA HIS A 309 6.53 -18.83 9.21
C HIS A 309 7.63 -19.88 8.97
N LEU A 310 8.63 -19.95 9.86
CA LEU A 310 9.64 -21.00 9.86
C LEU A 310 9.14 -22.33 10.45
N ASN A 311 7.86 -22.45 10.81
CA ASN A 311 7.26 -23.60 11.50
C ASN A 311 7.93 -23.97 12.84
N LYS A 312 8.58 -23.01 13.51
CA LYS A 312 9.24 -23.19 14.82
C LYS A 312 8.34 -22.69 15.96
N ARG A 313 7.17 -23.33 16.09
CA ARG A 313 6.12 -22.93 17.04
C ARG A 313 6.58 -22.95 18.50
N GLU A 314 7.35 -23.96 18.91
CA GLU A 314 7.87 -24.07 20.27
C GLU A 314 8.74 -22.86 20.67
N LYS A 315 9.61 -22.39 19.76
CA LYS A 315 10.45 -21.21 19.99
C LYS A 315 9.62 -19.92 20.04
N ALA A 316 8.60 -19.82 19.18
CA ALA A 316 7.67 -18.69 19.24
C ALA A 316 6.96 -18.65 20.59
N GLU A 317 6.46 -19.80 21.08
CA GLU A 317 5.81 -19.91 22.39
C GLU A 317 6.75 -19.53 23.54
N GLU A 318 8.00 -20.01 23.53
CA GLU A 318 9.01 -19.67 24.54
C GLU A 318 9.24 -18.16 24.62
N VAL A 319 9.43 -17.50 23.47
CA VAL A 319 9.61 -16.04 23.39
C VAL A 319 8.37 -15.30 23.91
N ILE A 320 7.17 -15.74 23.51
CA ILE A 320 5.91 -15.11 23.97
C ILE A 320 5.76 -15.26 25.49
N ARG A 321 5.97 -16.45 26.05
CA ARG A 321 5.86 -16.71 27.50
C ARG A 321 6.90 -15.94 28.29
N SER A 322 8.15 -15.90 27.82
CA SER A 322 9.22 -15.08 28.40
C SER A 322 8.80 -13.61 28.48
N ARG A 323 8.16 -13.10 27.41
CA ARG A 323 7.71 -11.73 27.34
C ARG A 323 6.53 -11.44 28.27
N LEU A 324 5.55 -12.34 28.32
CA LEU A 324 4.44 -12.25 29.28
C LEU A 324 4.95 -12.26 30.73
N ASN A 325 5.95 -13.09 31.05
CA ASN A 325 6.57 -13.15 32.38
C ASN A 325 7.34 -11.87 32.74
N SER A 326 7.80 -11.11 31.73
CA SER A 326 8.48 -9.81 31.94
C SER A 326 7.55 -8.66 32.32
N GLY A 327 6.23 -8.91 32.38
CA GLY A 327 5.19 -7.94 32.72
C GLY A 327 4.54 -7.24 31.52
N ASP A 328 4.89 -7.65 30.30
CA ASP A 328 4.24 -7.15 29.07
C ASP A 328 2.94 -7.93 28.83
N GLU A 329 1.85 -7.49 29.46
CA GLU A 329 0.51 -8.05 29.27
C GLU A 329 -0.19 -7.42 28.06
N SER A 330 0.43 -7.51 26.89
CA SER A 330 -0.18 -6.99 25.65
C SER A 330 -1.19 -7.97 25.05
N ALA A 331 -2.34 -7.44 24.61
CA ALA A 331 -3.36 -8.25 23.92
C ALA A 331 -2.84 -8.93 22.65
N GLU A 332 -1.88 -8.30 21.96
CA GLU A 332 -1.22 -8.88 20.79
C GLU A 332 -0.44 -10.15 21.12
N LEU A 333 0.28 -10.17 22.25
CA LEU A 333 1.04 -11.34 22.69
C LEU A 333 0.13 -12.52 23.02
N TYR A 334 -1.00 -12.27 23.70
CA TYR A 334 -2.00 -13.31 23.94
C TYR A 334 -2.65 -13.82 22.64
N CYS A 335 -2.89 -12.95 21.65
CA CYS A 335 -3.35 -13.40 20.33
C CYS A 335 -2.31 -14.31 19.66
N SER A 336 -1.04 -13.89 19.65
CA SER A 336 0.06 -14.69 19.09
C SER A 336 0.24 -16.01 19.83
N LEU A 337 0.03 -16.04 21.16
CA LEU A 337 0.05 -17.26 21.95
C LEU A 337 -1.08 -18.21 21.53
N GLY A 338 -2.28 -17.67 21.31
CA GLY A 338 -3.42 -18.42 20.77
C GLY A 338 -3.11 -18.97 19.37
N ASP A 339 -2.47 -18.18 18.50
CA ASP A 339 -2.11 -18.59 17.13
C ASP A 339 -1.08 -19.75 17.13
N VAL A 340 -0.17 -19.76 18.11
CA VAL A 340 0.85 -20.81 18.25
C VAL A 340 0.31 -22.08 18.91
N THR A 341 -0.48 -21.93 19.97
CA THR A 341 -1.01 -23.04 20.79
C THR A 341 -2.32 -23.61 20.27
N ASN A 342 -3.03 -22.89 19.38
CA ASN A 342 -4.40 -23.15 18.96
C ASN A 342 -5.43 -23.21 20.11
N ASP A 343 -5.12 -22.63 21.26
CA ASP A 343 -6.05 -22.57 22.39
C ASP A 343 -6.82 -21.25 22.43
N ARG A 344 -8.15 -21.37 22.36
CA ARG A 344 -9.10 -20.26 22.40
C ARG A 344 -9.06 -19.43 23.67
N GLN A 345 -8.64 -20.00 24.80
CA GLN A 345 -8.60 -19.28 26.08
C GLN A 345 -7.68 -18.06 25.99
N HIS A 346 -6.59 -18.16 25.21
CA HIS A 346 -5.68 -17.05 24.99
C HIS A 346 -6.34 -15.89 24.24
N TYR A 347 -7.22 -16.15 23.28
CA TYR A 347 -7.97 -15.08 22.59
C TYR A 347 -8.99 -14.41 23.51
N LEU A 348 -9.64 -15.16 24.40
CA LEU A 348 -10.54 -14.60 25.41
C LEU A 348 -9.76 -13.72 26.41
N LYS A 349 -8.59 -14.18 26.86
CA LYS A 349 -7.71 -13.38 27.71
C LYS A 349 -7.20 -12.13 27.00
N ALA A 350 -6.85 -12.22 25.72
CA ALA A 350 -6.48 -11.07 24.89
C ALA A 350 -7.61 -10.04 24.80
N TRP A 351 -8.86 -10.51 24.69
CA TRP A 351 -10.03 -9.67 24.66
C TRP A 351 -10.23 -8.90 25.98
N GLU A 352 -10.14 -9.61 27.11
CA GLU A 352 -10.25 -9.03 28.46
C GLU A 352 -9.16 -7.99 28.73
N VAL A 353 -7.89 -8.34 28.48
CA VAL A 353 -6.72 -7.47 28.69
C VAL A 353 -6.79 -6.22 27.82
N SER A 354 -7.34 -6.32 26.60
CA SER A 354 -7.54 -5.16 25.73
C SER A 354 -8.67 -4.21 26.18
N GLY A 355 -9.42 -4.55 27.24
CA GLY A 355 -10.61 -3.83 27.63
C GLY A 355 -11.71 -3.88 26.57
N CYS A 356 -11.85 -5.04 25.89
CA CYS A 356 -12.83 -5.26 24.82
C CYS A 356 -12.60 -4.39 23.57
N LYS A 357 -11.34 -4.13 23.21
CA LYS A 357 -10.97 -3.28 22.05
C LYS A 357 -10.13 -3.98 21.00
N SER A 358 -9.75 -5.24 21.22
CA SER A 358 -8.94 -5.99 20.25
C SER A 358 -9.82 -6.65 19.17
N ALA A 359 -9.85 -6.05 17.98
CA ALA A 359 -10.50 -6.65 16.82
C ALA A 359 -9.84 -7.99 16.43
N ARG A 360 -8.50 -8.06 16.50
CA ARG A 360 -7.73 -9.27 16.19
C ARG A 360 -8.14 -10.44 17.08
N ALA A 361 -8.30 -10.22 18.39
CA ALA A 361 -8.70 -11.28 19.32
C ALA A 361 -10.05 -11.91 18.94
N MET A 362 -11.07 -11.09 18.69
CA MET A 362 -12.40 -11.56 18.32
C MET A 362 -12.43 -12.22 16.94
N ARG A 363 -11.66 -11.70 15.97
CA ARG A 363 -11.48 -12.32 14.66
C ARG A 363 -10.85 -13.71 14.77
N SER A 364 -9.74 -13.85 15.50
CA SER A 364 -9.08 -15.15 15.68
C SER A 364 -9.97 -16.13 16.42
N LEU A 365 -10.66 -15.68 17.47
CA LEU A 365 -11.64 -16.51 18.20
C LEU A 365 -12.79 -16.98 17.29
N ALA A 366 -13.30 -16.11 16.42
CA ALA A 366 -14.34 -16.46 15.44
C ALA A 366 -13.86 -17.55 14.47
N VAL A 367 -12.63 -17.43 13.98
CA VAL A 367 -11.99 -18.42 13.10
C VAL A 367 -11.86 -19.77 13.80
N THR A 368 -11.51 -19.79 15.09
CA THR A 368 -11.50 -21.02 15.90
C THR A 368 -12.90 -21.64 15.96
N TYR A 369 -13.93 -20.88 16.36
CA TYR A 369 -15.31 -21.40 16.38
C TYR A 369 -15.78 -21.95 15.03
N MET A 370 -15.42 -21.29 13.94
CA MET A 370 -15.78 -21.71 12.59
C MET A 370 -15.11 -23.04 12.19
N TYR A 371 -13.81 -23.20 12.41
CA TYR A 371 -13.06 -24.36 11.92
C TYR A 371 -13.00 -25.53 12.89
N THR A 372 -12.79 -25.29 14.19
CA THR A 372 -12.64 -26.36 15.18
C THR A 372 -13.99 -26.88 15.64
N ASP A 373 -14.89 -25.97 15.99
CA ASP A 373 -16.16 -26.31 16.64
C ASP A 373 -17.30 -26.43 15.62
N LYS A 374 -17.14 -25.84 14.43
CA LYS A 374 -18.19 -25.67 13.41
C LYS A 374 -19.44 -24.97 13.98
N ASP A 375 -19.25 -24.15 15.01
CA ASP A 375 -20.30 -23.35 15.63
C ASP A 375 -20.37 -22.00 14.91
N TYR A 376 -21.06 -21.99 13.77
CA TYR A 376 -21.17 -20.80 12.93
C TYR A 376 -21.89 -19.65 13.63
N GLN A 377 -22.79 -19.92 14.58
CA GLN A 377 -23.54 -18.88 15.26
C GLN A 377 -22.64 -18.07 16.20
N LYS A 378 -21.80 -18.74 17.00
CA LYS A 378 -20.81 -18.04 17.83
C LYS A 378 -19.73 -17.35 17.01
N ALA A 379 -19.32 -17.96 15.89
CA ALA A 379 -18.39 -17.33 14.97
C ALA A 379 -18.94 -16.00 14.43
N ILE A 380 -20.23 -15.97 14.04
CA ILE A 380 -20.93 -14.75 13.59
C ILE A 380 -20.88 -13.66 14.66
N GLU A 381 -21.22 -13.97 15.92
CA GLU A 381 -21.16 -13.00 17.03
C GLU A 381 -19.75 -12.43 17.24
N CYS A 382 -18.73 -13.29 17.15
CA CYS A 382 -17.34 -12.88 17.31
C CYS A 382 -16.86 -12.00 16.14
N PHE A 383 -17.20 -12.37 14.91
CA PHE A 383 -16.89 -11.56 13.73
C PHE A 383 -17.59 -10.20 13.78
N GLN A 384 -18.85 -10.13 14.21
CA GLN A 384 -19.56 -8.85 14.39
C GLN A 384 -18.82 -7.92 15.35
N LYS A 385 -18.44 -8.42 16.54
CA LYS A 385 -17.64 -7.63 17.52
C LYS A 385 -16.30 -7.16 16.94
N SER A 386 -15.61 -8.00 16.18
CA SER A 386 -14.37 -7.59 15.49
C SER A 386 -14.62 -6.45 14.50
N LEU A 387 -15.69 -6.54 13.71
CA LEU A 387 -16.05 -5.58 12.68
C LEU A 387 -16.61 -4.28 13.24
N GLU A 388 -17.26 -4.31 14.42
CA GLU A 388 -17.67 -3.12 15.17
C GLU A 388 -16.47 -2.27 15.62
N ILE A 389 -15.36 -2.91 15.97
CA ILE A 389 -14.12 -2.23 16.35
C ILE A 389 -13.36 -1.72 15.12
N ASN A 390 -13.20 -2.58 14.11
CA ASN A 390 -12.48 -2.23 12.88
C ASN A 390 -13.24 -2.74 11.66
N THR A 391 -13.88 -1.81 10.95
CA THR A 391 -14.67 -2.07 9.76
C THR A 391 -13.84 -2.26 8.50
N MET A 392 -12.57 -1.83 8.49
CA MET A 392 -11.67 -1.83 7.33
C MET A 392 -10.92 -3.17 7.19
N GLN A 393 -11.64 -4.29 7.37
CA GLN A 393 -11.09 -5.65 7.32
C GLN A 393 -11.78 -6.48 6.22
N VAL A 394 -11.31 -6.35 4.97
CA VAL A 394 -11.91 -7.00 3.79
C VAL A 394 -12.05 -8.52 3.98
N ASN A 395 -10.95 -9.19 4.35
CA ASN A 395 -10.93 -10.64 4.56
C ASN A 395 -11.92 -11.08 5.65
N VAL A 396 -12.13 -10.25 6.68
CA VAL A 396 -13.06 -10.57 7.77
C VAL A 396 -14.50 -10.45 7.30
N TRP A 397 -14.85 -9.42 6.52
CA TRP A 397 -16.16 -9.32 5.90
C TRP A 397 -16.46 -10.51 4.99
N PHE A 398 -15.48 -10.96 4.21
CA PHE A 398 -15.62 -12.13 3.35
C PHE A 398 -15.86 -13.41 4.18
N THR A 399 -15.01 -13.71 5.15
CA THR A 399 -15.16 -14.90 6.01
C THR A 399 -16.45 -14.85 6.84
N PHE A 400 -16.83 -13.67 7.34
CA PHE A 400 -18.11 -13.45 8.02
C PHE A 400 -19.31 -13.75 7.11
N GLY A 401 -19.28 -13.30 5.85
CA GLY A 401 -20.29 -13.63 4.85
C GLY A 401 -20.38 -15.12 4.58
N CYS A 402 -19.23 -15.81 4.45
CA CYS A 402 -19.18 -17.26 4.31
C CYS A 402 -19.77 -18.00 5.53
N CYS A 403 -19.48 -17.53 6.75
CA CYS A 403 -20.10 -18.07 7.97
C CYS A 403 -21.61 -17.90 7.95
N CYS A 404 -22.10 -16.72 7.56
CA CYS A 404 -23.54 -16.45 7.47
C CYS A 404 -24.22 -17.36 6.43
N LEU A 405 -23.57 -17.64 5.30
CA LEU A 405 -24.07 -18.62 4.31
C LEU A 405 -24.20 -20.02 4.91
N GLN A 406 -23.18 -20.50 5.64
CA GLN A 406 -23.23 -21.81 6.31
C GLN A 406 -24.30 -21.87 7.40
N ALA A 407 -24.49 -20.77 8.13
CA ALA A 407 -25.56 -20.60 9.11
C ALA A 407 -26.95 -20.37 8.48
N LYS A 408 -27.05 -20.29 7.14
CA LYS A 408 -28.27 -19.98 6.38
C LYS A 408 -28.89 -18.60 6.69
N ASP A 409 -28.11 -17.68 7.27
CA ASP A 409 -28.50 -16.28 7.43
C ASP A 409 -28.13 -15.49 6.17
N PHE A 410 -28.92 -15.68 5.11
CA PHE A 410 -28.65 -15.11 3.79
C PHE A 410 -28.70 -13.58 3.76
N VAL A 411 -29.45 -12.96 4.68
CA VAL A 411 -29.59 -11.49 4.78
C VAL A 411 -28.29 -10.89 5.32
N LYS A 412 -27.73 -11.45 6.40
CA LYS A 412 -26.41 -11.01 6.89
C LYS A 412 -25.30 -11.33 5.91
N ALA A 413 -25.36 -12.48 5.24
CA ALA A 413 -24.39 -12.83 4.20
C ALA A 413 -24.37 -11.79 3.07
N GLU A 414 -25.54 -11.40 2.54
CA GLU A 414 -25.65 -10.35 1.52
C GLU A 414 -25.02 -9.04 2.01
N ASN A 415 -25.34 -8.60 3.23
CA ASN A 415 -24.78 -7.37 3.79
C ASN A 415 -23.26 -7.45 3.95
N ALA A 416 -22.74 -8.58 4.41
CA ALA A 416 -21.32 -8.81 4.58
C ALA A 416 -20.54 -8.73 3.26
N PHE A 417 -21.03 -9.41 2.22
CA PHE A 417 -20.40 -9.36 0.90
C PHE A 417 -20.54 -7.98 0.25
N ARG A 418 -21.67 -7.27 0.45
CA ARG A 418 -21.81 -5.86 0.03
C ARG A 418 -20.79 -4.93 0.70
N SER A 419 -20.45 -5.17 1.97
CA SER A 419 -19.38 -4.45 2.64
C SER A 419 -18.01 -4.82 2.07
N CYS A 420 -17.78 -6.11 1.79
CA CYS A 420 -16.54 -6.59 1.17
C CYS A 420 -16.29 -5.90 -0.18
N VAL A 421 -17.26 -5.92 -1.10
CA VAL A 421 -17.10 -5.32 -2.44
C VAL A 421 -17.03 -3.78 -2.43
N ARG A 422 -17.49 -3.15 -1.34
CA ARG A 422 -17.34 -1.69 -1.17
C ARG A 422 -15.90 -1.32 -0.81
N LEU A 423 -15.24 -2.17 -0.03
CA LEU A 423 -13.86 -1.98 0.40
C LEU A 423 -12.88 -2.48 -0.66
N ASP A 424 -13.23 -3.57 -1.34
CA ASP A 424 -12.43 -4.21 -2.39
C ASP A 424 -13.35 -4.58 -3.58
N PRO A 425 -13.57 -3.65 -4.51
CA PRO A 425 -14.42 -3.89 -5.68
C PRO A 425 -13.91 -4.98 -6.60
N ASP A 426 -12.61 -5.27 -6.59
CA ASP A 426 -11.96 -6.22 -7.50
C ASP A 426 -12.19 -7.67 -7.08
N ASN A 427 -12.69 -7.90 -5.86
CA ASN A 427 -12.98 -9.22 -5.34
C ASN A 427 -14.23 -9.84 -6.00
N PHE A 428 -14.02 -10.50 -7.14
CA PHE A 428 -15.08 -11.18 -7.89
C PHE A 428 -15.74 -12.32 -7.09
N GLU A 429 -15.03 -12.97 -6.17
CA GLU A 429 -15.59 -14.04 -5.32
C GLU A 429 -16.64 -13.48 -4.37
N ALA A 430 -16.40 -12.28 -3.81
CA ALA A 430 -17.36 -11.59 -2.96
C ALA A 430 -18.62 -11.21 -3.75
N TRP A 431 -18.49 -10.73 -4.99
CA TRP A 431 -19.64 -10.47 -5.87
C TRP A 431 -20.44 -11.74 -6.17
N ASN A 432 -19.75 -12.84 -6.49
CA ASN A 432 -20.38 -14.13 -6.78
C ASN A 432 -21.14 -14.70 -5.55
N ASN A 433 -20.54 -14.63 -4.37
CA ASN A 433 -21.17 -15.09 -3.13
C ASN A 433 -22.32 -14.18 -2.71
N CYS A 434 -22.22 -12.87 -2.96
CA CYS A 434 -23.33 -11.92 -2.78
C CYS A 434 -24.51 -12.28 -3.68
N ALA A 435 -24.25 -12.50 -4.97
CA ALA A 435 -25.27 -12.91 -5.94
C ALA A 435 -25.92 -14.23 -5.53
N THR A 436 -25.14 -15.19 -5.02
CA THR A 436 -25.64 -16.47 -4.50
C THR A 436 -26.56 -16.28 -3.29
N ALA A 437 -26.15 -15.45 -2.32
CA ALA A 437 -26.99 -15.13 -1.14
C ALA A 437 -28.33 -14.50 -1.56
N VAL A 438 -28.30 -13.58 -2.52
CA VAL A 438 -29.48 -12.90 -3.07
C VAL A 438 -30.37 -13.85 -3.89
N LEU A 439 -29.75 -14.77 -4.63
CA LEU A 439 -30.46 -15.79 -5.42
C LEU A 439 -31.26 -16.73 -4.52
N ILE A 440 -30.66 -17.20 -3.41
CA ILE A 440 -31.34 -18.07 -2.43
C ILE A 440 -32.51 -17.35 -1.76
N GLN A 441 -32.42 -16.03 -1.56
CA GLN A 441 -33.54 -15.20 -1.10
C GLN A 441 -34.64 -15.01 -2.17
N GLY A 442 -34.49 -15.53 -3.39
CA GLY A 442 -35.46 -15.44 -4.48
C GLY A 442 -35.37 -14.15 -5.31
N LYS A 443 -34.43 -13.25 -5.01
CA LYS A 443 -34.27 -11.95 -5.70
C LYS A 443 -33.46 -12.08 -6.99
N LYS A 444 -33.91 -12.93 -7.92
CA LYS A 444 -33.16 -13.34 -9.13
C LYS A 444 -32.65 -12.18 -10.00
N ASN A 445 -33.47 -11.13 -10.19
CA ASN A 445 -33.10 -9.95 -10.98
C ASN A 445 -31.90 -9.18 -10.40
N ILE A 446 -31.81 -9.11 -9.07
CA ILE A 446 -30.70 -8.43 -8.38
C ILE A 446 -29.45 -9.31 -8.47
N ALA A 447 -29.59 -10.63 -8.29
CA ALA A 447 -28.49 -11.58 -8.45
C ALA A 447 -27.84 -11.48 -9.83
N LEU A 448 -28.64 -11.38 -10.90
CA LEU A 448 -28.13 -11.20 -12.26
C LEU A 448 -27.31 -9.91 -12.41
N LYS A 449 -27.77 -8.80 -11.82
CA LYS A 449 -27.02 -7.53 -11.84
C LYS A 449 -25.68 -7.65 -11.10
N LEU A 450 -25.67 -8.27 -9.92
CA LEU A 450 -24.46 -8.50 -9.15
C LEU A 450 -23.46 -9.39 -9.89
N MET A 451 -23.94 -10.42 -10.60
CA MET A 451 -23.08 -11.29 -11.40
C MET A 451 -22.49 -10.57 -12.61
N LYS A 452 -23.24 -9.64 -13.23
CA LYS A 452 -22.70 -8.76 -14.28
C LYS A 452 -21.60 -7.84 -13.76
N GLU A 453 -21.71 -7.34 -12.52
CA GLU A 453 -20.62 -6.59 -11.87
C GLU A 453 -19.41 -7.49 -11.62
N ALA A 454 -19.59 -8.72 -11.11
CA ALA A 454 -18.51 -9.69 -10.93
C ALA A 454 -17.72 -9.93 -12.24
N CYS A 455 -18.45 -10.02 -13.36
CA CYS A 455 -17.88 -10.25 -14.68
C CYS A 455 -16.99 -9.10 -15.18
N LYS A 456 -17.17 -7.86 -14.71
CA LYS A 456 -16.29 -6.74 -15.09
C LYS A 456 -14.87 -6.93 -14.55
N TYR A 457 -14.76 -7.50 -13.35
CA TYR A 457 -13.47 -7.72 -12.68
C TYR A 457 -12.81 -9.04 -13.08
N SER A 458 -13.59 -10.05 -13.48
CA SER A 458 -13.07 -11.35 -13.92
C SER A 458 -13.78 -11.85 -15.18
N TYR A 459 -13.56 -11.14 -16.29
CA TYR A 459 -14.22 -11.40 -17.58
C TYR A 459 -13.85 -12.75 -18.21
N GLU A 460 -12.63 -13.23 -17.98
CA GLU A 460 -12.13 -14.48 -18.57
C GLU A 460 -12.51 -15.73 -17.77
N ASN A 461 -13.11 -15.57 -16.59
CA ASN A 461 -13.47 -16.71 -15.75
C ASN A 461 -14.78 -17.35 -16.19
N TRP A 462 -14.69 -18.55 -16.78
CA TRP A 462 -15.84 -19.29 -17.28
C TRP A 462 -16.92 -19.58 -16.22
N ARG A 463 -16.55 -19.73 -14.94
CA ARG A 463 -17.52 -20.04 -13.86
C ARG A 463 -18.51 -18.91 -13.64
N ILE A 464 -18.05 -17.66 -13.80
CA ILE A 464 -18.93 -16.48 -13.69
C ILE A 464 -19.93 -16.48 -14.84
N TRP A 465 -19.48 -16.75 -16.06
CA TRP A 465 -20.36 -16.86 -17.23
C TRP A 465 -21.37 -17.99 -17.12
N GLU A 466 -21.00 -19.13 -16.54
CA GLU A 466 -21.93 -20.22 -16.27
C GLU A 466 -22.99 -19.78 -15.26
N ASN A 467 -22.61 -19.10 -14.17
CA ASN A 467 -23.57 -18.57 -13.22
C ASN A 467 -24.48 -17.50 -13.84
N ILE A 468 -23.95 -16.62 -14.70
CA ILE A 468 -24.76 -15.66 -15.47
C ILE A 468 -25.75 -16.42 -16.36
N LEU A 469 -25.31 -17.45 -17.07
CA LEU A 469 -26.15 -18.24 -17.97
C LEU A 469 -27.32 -18.86 -17.22
N LEU A 470 -27.06 -19.53 -16.10
CA LEU A 470 -28.09 -20.18 -15.30
C LEU A 470 -29.07 -19.17 -14.72
N ILE A 471 -28.59 -18.07 -14.12
CA ILE A 471 -29.44 -17.04 -13.51
C ILE A 471 -30.26 -16.30 -14.57
N SER A 472 -29.67 -15.98 -15.73
CA SER A 472 -30.36 -15.28 -16.82
C SER A 472 -31.43 -16.14 -17.48
N ALA A 473 -31.18 -17.44 -17.68
CA ALA A 473 -32.17 -18.40 -18.16
C ALA A 473 -33.37 -18.49 -17.19
N ASP A 474 -33.08 -18.53 -15.89
CA ASP A 474 -34.08 -18.56 -14.81
C ASP A 474 -34.95 -17.30 -14.73
N VAL A 475 -34.37 -16.14 -15.05
CA VAL A 475 -35.07 -14.83 -15.12
C VAL A 475 -35.79 -14.65 -16.46
N LYS A 476 -35.55 -15.53 -17.43
CA LYS A 476 -35.98 -15.39 -18.83
C LYS A 476 -35.40 -14.15 -19.53
N ALA A 477 -34.19 -13.74 -19.14
CA ALA A 477 -33.41 -12.72 -19.82
C ALA A 477 -32.66 -13.36 -21.00
N PHE A 478 -33.38 -13.60 -22.10
CA PHE A 478 -32.90 -14.46 -23.19
C PHE A 478 -31.72 -13.86 -23.95
N HIS A 479 -31.67 -12.54 -24.11
CA HIS A 479 -30.54 -11.87 -24.77
C HIS A 479 -29.22 -12.09 -24.01
N GLU A 480 -29.23 -11.88 -22.70
CA GLU A 480 -28.10 -12.16 -21.82
C GLU A 480 -27.73 -13.63 -21.79
N THR A 481 -28.73 -14.51 -21.75
CA THR A 481 -28.53 -15.97 -21.76
C THR A 481 -27.72 -16.37 -22.99
N MET A 482 -28.11 -15.89 -24.17
CA MET A 482 -27.41 -16.18 -25.42
C MET A 482 -26.00 -15.61 -25.44
N HIS A 483 -25.81 -14.37 -24.96
CA HIS A 483 -24.50 -13.76 -24.88
C HIS A 483 -23.55 -14.56 -23.98
N ALA A 484 -24.01 -14.95 -22.79
CA ALA A 484 -23.24 -15.78 -21.87
C ALA A 484 -22.90 -17.15 -22.50
N TYR A 485 -23.84 -17.75 -23.22
CA TYR A 485 -23.62 -19.02 -23.91
C TYR A 485 -22.52 -18.90 -24.98
N HIS A 486 -22.56 -17.86 -25.82
CA HIS A 486 -21.51 -17.62 -26.82
C HIS A 486 -20.14 -17.42 -26.18
N ARG A 487 -20.05 -16.68 -25.06
CA ARG A 487 -18.77 -16.53 -24.35
C ARG A 487 -18.28 -17.82 -23.71
N LEU A 488 -19.17 -18.66 -23.18
CA LEU A 488 -18.78 -19.98 -22.69
C LEU A 488 -18.23 -20.89 -23.79
N LEU A 489 -18.81 -20.84 -24.99
CA LEU A 489 -18.26 -21.52 -26.17
C LEU A 489 -16.88 -20.98 -26.54
N ASP A 490 -16.67 -19.66 -26.49
CA ASP A 490 -15.36 -19.04 -26.77
C ASP A 490 -14.29 -19.48 -25.75
N LEU A 491 -14.65 -19.57 -24.47
CA LEU A 491 -13.72 -19.87 -23.37
C LEU A 491 -13.42 -21.36 -23.24
N GLN A 492 -14.42 -22.23 -23.37
CA GLN A 492 -14.26 -23.68 -23.13
C GLN A 492 -14.15 -24.50 -24.41
N GLY A 493 -14.48 -23.93 -25.57
CA GLY A 493 -14.52 -24.63 -26.86
C GLY A 493 -15.70 -25.61 -26.96
N LYS A 494 -15.72 -26.66 -26.13
CA LYS A 494 -16.78 -27.69 -26.08
C LYS A 494 -17.71 -27.43 -24.89
N TYR A 495 -18.75 -26.63 -25.07
CA TYR A 495 -19.77 -26.37 -24.05
C TYR A 495 -21.18 -26.63 -24.58
N ALA A 496 -21.90 -27.55 -23.94
CA ALA A 496 -23.31 -27.80 -24.21
C ALA A 496 -24.10 -27.98 -22.92
N ASN A 497 -25.13 -27.15 -22.73
CA ASN A 497 -26.12 -27.28 -21.69
C ASN A 497 -27.52 -27.47 -22.34
N PRO A 498 -27.95 -28.72 -22.55
CA PRO A 498 -29.23 -29.03 -23.21
C PRO A 498 -30.44 -28.45 -22.48
N GLN A 499 -30.39 -28.33 -21.15
CA GLN A 499 -31.49 -27.80 -20.35
C GLN A 499 -31.73 -26.33 -20.66
N VAL A 500 -30.66 -25.52 -20.68
CA VAL A 500 -30.75 -24.09 -21.00
C VAL A 500 -31.15 -23.88 -22.46
N LEU A 501 -30.60 -24.68 -23.40
CA LEU A 501 -31.03 -24.65 -24.80
C LEU A 501 -32.52 -24.98 -24.96
N SER A 502 -33.04 -25.97 -24.24
CA SER A 502 -34.46 -26.33 -24.24
C SER A 502 -35.35 -25.19 -23.74
N VAL A 503 -34.93 -24.49 -22.67
CA VAL A 503 -35.63 -23.31 -22.15
C VAL A 503 -35.69 -22.20 -23.20
N MET A 504 -34.58 -21.92 -23.90
CA MET A 504 -34.54 -20.91 -24.96
C MET A 504 -35.44 -21.27 -26.15
N VAL A 505 -35.43 -22.53 -26.59
CA VAL A 505 -36.29 -23.01 -27.69
C VAL A 505 -37.77 -22.90 -27.31
N LYS A 506 -38.14 -23.33 -26.10
CA LYS A 506 -39.52 -23.19 -25.60
C LYS A 506 -39.96 -21.73 -25.58
N GLY A 507 -39.10 -20.83 -25.09
CA GLY A 507 -39.37 -19.39 -25.07
C GLY A 507 -39.65 -18.81 -26.47
N VAL A 508 -38.85 -19.18 -27.48
CA VAL A 508 -39.03 -18.74 -28.87
C VAL A 508 -40.29 -19.35 -29.51
N VAL A 509 -40.53 -20.65 -29.33
CA VAL A 509 -41.66 -21.37 -29.96
C VAL A 509 -43.00 -20.96 -29.37
N LEU A 510 -43.08 -20.79 -28.06
CA LEU A 510 -44.29 -20.33 -27.36
C LEU A 510 -44.48 -18.81 -27.43
N ASN A 511 -43.53 -18.08 -28.05
CA ASN A 511 -43.49 -16.62 -28.14
C ASN A 511 -43.72 -15.95 -26.77
N GLU A 512 -43.00 -16.41 -25.76
CA GLU A 512 -43.04 -15.81 -24.43
C GLU A 512 -42.51 -14.36 -24.47
N MET A 513 -42.85 -13.59 -23.45
CA MET A 513 -42.30 -12.26 -23.24
C MET A 513 -41.00 -12.36 -22.43
N ASP A 514 -39.96 -11.66 -22.89
CA ASP A 514 -38.70 -11.51 -22.15
C ASP A 514 -38.95 -10.73 -20.84
N SER A 515 -37.99 -10.78 -19.92
CA SER A 515 -37.86 -9.92 -18.73
C SER A 515 -38.07 -8.41 -18.98
N THR A 516 -37.89 -7.95 -20.22
CA THR A 516 -38.11 -6.56 -20.67
C THR A 516 -39.46 -6.31 -21.35
N GLY A 517 -40.31 -7.34 -21.48
CA GLY A 517 -41.62 -7.25 -22.13
C GLY A 517 -41.58 -7.33 -23.66
N ASN A 518 -40.46 -7.73 -24.26
CA ASN A 518 -40.35 -7.91 -25.70
C ASN A 518 -40.64 -9.37 -26.11
N PRO A 519 -41.27 -9.61 -27.28
CA PRO A 519 -41.53 -10.96 -27.76
C PRO A 519 -40.23 -11.67 -28.15
N VAL A 520 -40.05 -12.89 -27.64
CA VAL A 520 -38.82 -13.67 -27.81
C VAL A 520 -38.69 -14.26 -29.22
N SER A 521 -39.76 -14.26 -30.02
CA SER A 521 -39.73 -14.68 -31.45
C SER A 521 -38.70 -13.92 -32.30
N ASN A 522 -38.41 -12.67 -31.95
CA ASN A 522 -37.38 -11.86 -32.62
C ASN A 522 -35.96 -12.43 -32.47
N LEU A 523 -35.71 -13.27 -31.46
CA LEU A 523 -34.41 -13.89 -31.20
C LEU A 523 -34.20 -15.19 -31.98
N ARG A 524 -35.19 -15.65 -32.76
CA ARG A 524 -35.13 -16.92 -33.51
C ARG A 524 -33.90 -17.02 -34.42
N ALA A 525 -33.59 -15.97 -35.18
CA ALA A 525 -32.45 -15.97 -36.10
C ALA A 525 -31.12 -16.14 -35.35
N ARG A 526 -30.95 -15.39 -34.25
CA ARG A 526 -29.76 -15.48 -33.39
C ARG A 526 -29.68 -16.83 -32.68
N LEU A 527 -30.82 -17.42 -32.29
CA LEU A 527 -30.82 -18.72 -31.64
C LEU A 527 -30.36 -19.82 -32.59
N LEU A 528 -30.78 -19.76 -33.86
CA LEU A 528 -30.27 -20.68 -34.90
C LEU A 528 -28.76 -20.54 -35.11
N GLU A 529 -28.22 -19.32 -35.08
CA GLU A 529 -26.77 -19.08 -35.11
C GLU A 529 -26.06 -19.73 -33.91
N LEU A 530 -26.61 -19.59 -32.71
CA LEU A 530 -26.09 -20.26 -31.51
C LEU A 530 -26.08 -21.78 -31.67
N PHE A 531 -27.18 -22.39 -32.14
CA PHE A 531 -27.22 -23.83 -32.41
C PHE A 531 -26.17 -24.24 -33.45
N GLY A 532 -25.99 -23.46 -34.52
CA GLY A 532 -24.93 -23.68 -35.50
C GLY A 532 -23.55 -23.72 -34.85
N ARG A 533 -23.23 -22.74 -34.00
CA ARG A 533 -21.95 -22.70 -33.26
C ARG A 533 -21.79 -23.87 -32.29
N VAL A 534 -22.84 -24.24 -31.55
CA VAL A 534 -22.82 -25.41 -30.66
C VAL A 534 -22.54 -26.67 -31.48
N THR A 535 -23.31 -26.95 -32.53
CA THR A 535 -23.10 -28.17 -33.34
C THR A 535 -21.72 -28.24 -33.97
N ALA A 536 -21.17 -27.12 -34.44
CA ALA A 536 -19.81 -27.04 -34.98
C ALA A 536 -18.72 -27.37 -33.94
N SER A 537 -18.95 -27.05 -32.66
CA SER A 537 -18.00 -27.39 -31.60
C SER A 537 -17.92 -28.90 -31.28
N PHE A 538 -18.97 -29.66 -31.61
CA PHE A 538 -19.06 -31.11 -31.36
C PHE A 538 -18.81 -31.96 -32.62
N SER A 539 -18.71 -31.37 -33.82
CA SER A 539 -18.66 -32.11 -35.09
C SER A 539 -17.34 -32.83 -35.44
N HIS A 540 -16.39 -32.97 -34.51
CA HIS A 540 -15.08 -33.59 -34.78
C HIS A 540 -14.63 -34.70 -33.80
N SER A 541 -15.51 -35.28 -32.99
CA SER A 541 -15.21 -36.53 -32.30
C SER A 541 -16.47 -37.32 -31.97
N GLU A 542 -16.53 -38.55 -32.50
CA GLU A 542 -17.41 -39.66 -32.13
C GLU A 542 -18.77 -39.76 -32.83
N ASN A 543 -18.73 -40.41 -34.00
CA ASN A 543 -19.63 -41.54 -34.25
C ASN A 543 -19.58 -42.46 -33.01
N THR A 544 -20.61 -42.44 -32.17
CA THR A 544 -21.35 -43.62 -31.71
C THR A 544 -22.36 -43.20 -30.63
N GLY A 545 -23.61 -43.61 -30.82
CA GLY A 545 -24.55 -43.78 -29.72
C GLY A 545 -25.46 -42.59 -29.45
N ASN A 546 -26.66 -42.67 -30.05
CA ASN A 546 -27.94 -42.28 -29.48
C ASN A 546 -27.90 -41.57 -28.13
N TYR A 547 -28.36 -40.32 -28.07
CA TYR A 547 -29.12 -39.80 -26.94
C TYR A 547 -30.06 -38.66 -27.42
N PRO A 548 -31.15 -38.39 -26.69
CA PRO A 548 -32.51 -38.24 -27.21
C PRO A 548 -32.98 -36.80 -27.40
#